data_AF-A0A534L5I4-F1
#
_entry.id   AF-A0A534L5I4-F1
#
_cell.length_a   1.000
_cell.length_b   1.000
_cell.length_c   1.000
_cell.angle_alpha   90.00
_cell.angle_beta   90.00
_cell.angle_gamma   90.00
#
_symmetry.space_group_name_H-M   'P 1'
#
loop_
_entity.id
_entity.type
_entity.pdbx_description
1 polymer ?
#
loop_
_entity_poly.entity_id
_entity_poly.type
_entity_poly.pdbx_seq_one_letter_code
_entity_poly.pdbx_strand_id
1 'polypeptide(L)'
;GKVAQLKEGTFKVDEVVVQLDNGEQVKLVQTWPVRRARPVRERLMPTIPLVTGQRVLDFLFPIAKGGTAAIPGGFGTGKCVTGDTFVQTVEGGRRRIKDLFTEAKGTITQNSNETTIRLSEPIEVFSLEGVRVTTRMATHLYRGLTEGLVAIRTKNRRHLSVTPVHKLFRVRDRVEEVPAILLKPGDSIAIPDVTEGLASDRILEASYHPGASLVYDLTVPGSHNFLGGNLPTFLHNTVTEQQLSKWCDAQVVIYIGCGERGNEMTEVLSTFPTLIDPYTGAPLMERMSLIANTSNMPVAAREASVYTGMTLAEYYRDMGYNVALMADSTSRWAEAMREISSRLEEMPGEEGFPAYLSARLSEFYERAGRAKTLSGLEGSVSVVGAVSPSGGDFSEPVTQGTLRIVKVFWALDTALRARRHFPAINWLQSYSLYTQILEDWFRKNVNEEWPRLRSWTQRTLQEEAELEEIVRLVGADALPPDQQLTLEVARMIREIFLQQNAYHAVDTFCPPERQFKLISAIKKYSDLGQKAVKLDVPTKDVASLKSRELLTRVKYESEFDKELTNTLTQMDEEFKKLGAT
;
A
#
# COMPACT_ATOMS: atom_id res chain seq x y z
N GLY A 1 41.34 20.61 -7.21
CA GLY A 1 42.64 21.05 -6.70
C GLY A 1 42.98 20.37 -5.38
N LYS A 2 44.03 20.83 -4.69
CA LYS A 2 44.32 20.49 -3.28
C LYS A 2 43.63 21.51 -2.36
N VAL A 3 43.28 21.10 -1.14
CA VAL A 3 42.71 22.00 -0.13
C VAL A 3 43.79 22.98 0.35
N ALA A 4 43.57 24.27 0.17
CA ALA A 4 44.46 25.35 0.62
C ALA A 4 44.05 25.90 2.00
N GLN A 5 42.74 26.03 2.25
CA GLN A 5 42.19 26.46 3.53
C GLN A 5 40.93 25.69 3.88
N LEU A 6 40.80 25.30 5.15
CA LEU A 6 39.63 24.65 5.74
C LEU A 6 39.29 25.40 7.04
N LYS A 7 38.00 25.69 7.25
CA LYS A 7 37.52 26.36 8.47
C LYS A 7 36.56 25.46 9.22
N GLU A 8 36.75 25.35 10.54
CA GLU A 8 35.84 24.69 11.47
C GLU A 8 35.04 25.73 12.27
N GLY A 9 33.77 25.46 12.56
CA GLY A 9 32.88 26.38 13.25
C GLY A 9 31.43 26.33 12.77
N THR A 10 30.63 27.29 13.23
CA THR A 10 29.25 27.46 12.79
C THR A 10 29.20 28.37 11.58
N PHE A 11 28.70 27.86 10.46
CA PHE A 11 28.59 28.59 9.19
C PHE A 11 27.16 28.49 8.65
N LYS A 12 26.75 29.49 7.88
CA LYS A 12 25.55 29.35 7.04
C LYS A 12 25.86 28.48 5.82
N VAL A 13 24.83 27.91 5.20
CA VAL A 13 25.00 26.97 4.07
C VAL A 13 25.66 27.61 2.85
N ASP A 14 25.53 28.92 2.69
CA ASP A 14 26.04 29.72 1.58
C ASP A 14 27.43 30.34 1.85
N GLU A 15 27.98 30.15 3.05
CA GLU A 15 29.32 30.59 3.43
C GLU A 15 30.39 29.62 2.91
N VAL A 16 31.57 30.17 2.61
CA VAL A 16 32.71 29.41 2.08
C VAL A 16 33.45 28.75 3.23
N VAL A 17 33.47 27.41 3.21
CA VAL A 17 34.10 26.58 4.24
C VAL A 17 35.44 26.00 3.80
N VAL A 18 35.62 25.80 2.50
CA VAL A 18 36.86 25.27 1.91
C VAL A 18 37.30 26.14 0.75
N GLN A 19 38.60 26.45 0.70
CA GLN A 19 39.24 27.07 -0.45
C GLN A 19 40.28 26.11 -1.02
N LEU A 20 40.25 25.91 -2.33
CA LEU A 20 41.19 25.08 -3.07
C LEU A 20 42.37 25.92 -3.59
N ASP A 21 43.50 25.25 -3.86
CA ASP A 21 44.73 25.84 -4.40
C ASP A 21 44.57 26.50 -5.78
N ASN A 22 43.61 26.04 -6.57
CA ASN A 22 43.21 26.63 -7.85
C ASN A 22 42.31 27.87 -7.71
N GLY A 23 42.05 28.32 -6.47
CA GLY A 23 41.20 29.48 -6.18
C GLY A 23 39.70 29.18 -6.09
N GLU A 24 39.28 27.93 -6.34
CA GLU A 24 37.87 27.53 -6.21
C GLU A 24 37.42 27.58 -4.74
N GLN A 25 36.20 28.05 -4.53
CA GLN A 25 35.56 28.17 -3.23
C GLN A 25 34.43 27.15 -3.12
N VAL A 26 34.44 26.37 -2.04
CA VAL A 26 33.43 25.34 -1.78
C VAL A 26 32.60 25.76 -0.57
N LYS A 27 31.29 25.71 -0.77
CA LYS A 27 30.24 26.00 0.22
C LYS A 27 29.60 24.70 0.71
N LEU A 28 28.75 24.77 1.73
CA LEU A 28 27.98 23.62 2.19
C LEU A 28 26.78 23.30 1.27
N VAL A 29 26.38 24.24 0.41
CA VAL A 29 25.32 24.07 -0.60
C VAL A 29 25.90 23.94 -2.01
N GLN A 30 25.28 23.08 -2.83
CA GLN A 30 25.55 22.98 -4.26
C GLN A 30 24.24 23.03 -5.06
N THR A 31 24.29 23.59 -6.26
CA THR A 31 23.19 23.57 -7.21
C THR A 31 23.43 22.51 -8.28
N TRP A 32 22.41 21.74 -8.64
CA TRP A 32 22.52 20.71 -9.67
C TRP A 32 21.30 20.73 -10.61
N PRO A 33 21.49 20.64 -11.93
CA PRO A 33 20.38 20.61 -12.88
C PRO A 33 19.59 19.30 -12.76
N VAL A 34 18.31 19.38 -12.39
CA VAL A 34 17.49 18.20 -12.04
C VAL A 34 17.25 17.20 -13.17
N ARG A 35 17.37 17.65 -14.44
CA ARG A 35 17.25 16.80 -15.63
C ARG A 35 18.55 16.05 -15.98
N ARG A 36 19.67 16.35 -15.32
CA ARG A 36 20.95 15.66 -15.54
C ARG A 36 21.22 14.73 -14.36
N ALA A 37 21.42 13.45 -14.62
CA ALA A 37 21.82 12.50 -13.58
C ALA A 37 23.16 12.91 -12.95
N ARG A 38 23.28 12.79 -11.62
CA ARG A 38 24.56 13.01 -10.93
C ARG A 38 25.55 11.90 -11.25
N PRO A 39 26.79 12.23 -11.63
CA PRO A 39 27.78 11.26 -12.08
C PRO A 39 28.20 10.31 -10.94
N VAL A 40 28.40 9.04 -11.30
CA VAL A 40 28.97 8.01 -10.42
C VAL A 40 30.23 7.44 -11.06
N ARG A 41 31.10 6.85 -10.24
CA ARG A 41 32.35 6.25 -10.73
C ARG A 41 32.08 4.96 -11.48
N GLU A 42 31.20 4.13 -10.94
CA GLU A 42 30.88 2.81 -11.48
C GLU A 42 29.48 2.38 -11.00
N ARG A 43 28.70 1.73 -11.86
CA ARG A 43 27.45 1.07 -11.46
C ARG A 43 27.74 -0.35 -10.98
N LEU A 44 27.18 -0.70 -9.82
CA LEU A 44 27.36 -2.00 -9.20
C LEU A 44 26.13 -2.88 -9.43
N MET A 45 26.34 -4.20 -9.42
CA MET A 45 25.22 -5.12 -9.46
C MET A 45 24.41 -5.05 -8.14
N PRO A 46 23.07 -5.07 -8.23
CA PRO A 46 22.20 -4.96 -7.07
C PRO A 46 22.06 -6.33 -6.36
N THR A 47 23.08 -6.71 -5.60
CA THR A 47 23.21 -8.01 -4.90
C THR A 47 22.74 -8.00 -3.45
N ILE A 48 22.23 -6.88 -2.95
CA ILE A 48 21.77 -6.71 -1.56
C ILE A 48 20.27 -6.42 -1.60
N PRO A 49 19.41 -7.14 -0.85
CA PRO A 49 17.99 -6.85 -0.80
C PRO A 49 17.72 -5.54 -0.03
N LEU A 50 16.69 -4.82 -0.45
CA LEU A 50 16.07 -3.77 0.37
C LEU A 50 15.03 -4.48 1.26
N VAL A 51 15.28 -4.49 2.57
CA VAL A 51 14.39 -5.17 3.52
C VAL A 51 13.24 -4.22 3.84
N THR A 52 12.02 -4.60 3.44
CA THR A 52 10.81 -3.80 3.65
C THR A 52 10.09 -4.14 4.95
N GLY A 53 10.38 -5.31 5.52
CA GLY A 53 9.67 -5.86 6.67
C GLY A 53 8.30 -6.43 6.32
N GLN A 54 7.88 -6.38 5.06
CA GLN A 54 6.64 -6.96 4.57
C GLN A 54 6.92 -8.34 3.98
N ARG A 55 6.32 -9.39 4.55
CA ARG A 55 6.62 -10.80 4.21
C ARG A 55 6.43 -11.11 2.74
N VAL A 56 5.29 -10.70 2.18
CA VAL A 56 4.99 -10.94 0.75
C VAL A 56 6.01 -10.25 -0.18
N LEU A 57 6.50 -9.07 0.21
CA LEU A 57 7.48 -8.32 -0.59
C LEU A 57 8.88 -8.91 -0.44
N ASP A 58 9.37 -9.09 0.79
CA ASP A 58 10.73 -9.55 1.03
C ASP A 58 10.95 -11.03 0.64
N PHE A 59 9.93 -11.88 0.81
CA PHE A 59 10.04 -13.32 0.55
C PHE A 59 9.72 -13.68 -0.90
N LEU A 60 8.54 -13.28 -1.41
CA LEU A 60 8.12 -13.70 -2.76
C LEU A 60 8.63 -12.76 -3.85
N PHE A 61 8.56 -11.44 -3.63
CA PHE A 61 8.82 -10.43 -4.67
C PHE A 61 9.87 -9.39 -4.26
N PRO A 62 11.08 -9.81 -3.85
CA PRO A 62 12.05 -8.90 -3.25
C PRO A 62 12.54 -7.85 -4.24
N ILE A 63 12.81 -6.64 -3.73
CA ILE A 63 13.53 -5.60 -4.46
C ILE A 63 14.95 -5.49 -3.90
N ALA A 64 15.92 -5.27 -4.77
CA ALA A 64 17.30 -5.03 -4.36
C ALA A 64 17.54 -3.55 -3.98
N LYS A 65 18.56 -3.27 -3.17
CA LYS A 65 19.07 -1.91 -2.95
C LYS A 65 19.63 -1.35 -4.25
N GLY A 66 19.06 -0.25 -4.72
CA GLY A 66 19.29 0.26 -6.07
C GLY A 66 18.30 -0.27 -7.11
N GLY A 67 17.32 -1.08 -6.70
CA GLY A 67 16.35 -1.69 -7.58
C GLY A 67 15.20 -0.75 -7.95
N THR A 68 14.34 -1.22 -8.85
CA THR A 68 13.16 -0.52 -9.32
C THR A 68 11.93 -1.42 -9.19
N ALA A 69 10.85 -0.89 -8.63
CA ALA A 69 9.56 -1.55 -8.51
C ALA A 69 8.42 -0.63 -8.99
N ALA A 70 7.36 -1.25 -9.52
CA ALA A 70 6.09 -0.60 -9.75
C ALA A 70 4.98 -1.25 -8.93
N ILE A 71 4.10 -0.41 -8.39
CA ILE A 71 2.88 -0.83 -7.68
C ILE A 71 1.70 -0.31 -8.49
N PRO A 72 1.10 -1.10 -9.39
CA PRO A 72 -0.14 -0.69 -9.99
C PRO A 72 -1.31 -0.86 -9.01
N GLY A 73 -2.18 0.14 -8.91
CA GLY A 73 -3.42 0.06 -8.15
C GLY A 73 -4.51 0.87 -8.83
N GLY A 74 -5.71 0.30 -8.98
CA GLY A 74 -6.84 1.04 -9.54
C GLY A 74 -7.15 2.31 -8.73
N PHE A 75 -7.43 3.42 -9.43
CA PHE A 75 -7.90 4.67 -8.83
C PHE A 75 -9.18 4.41 -8.01
N GLY A 76 -9.34 5.10 -6.86
CA GLY A 76 -10.65 5.19 -6.21
C GLY A 76 -11.07 3.94 -5.44
N THR A 77 -10.46 3.74 -4.28
CA THR A 77 -10.87 2.77 -3.26
C THR A 77 -12.23 3.03 -2.58
N GLY A 78 -13.09 3.92 -3.14
CA GLY A 78 -14.54 4.03 -2.88
C GLY A 78 -15.04 5.21 -2.02
N LYS A 79 -14.83 6.46 -2.43
CA LYS A 79 -14.89 7.64 -1.52
C LYS A 79 -16.14 8.57 -1.59
N CYS A 80 -17.24 8.29 -2.30
CA CYS A 80 -18.32 9.29 -2.49
C CYS A 80 -19.76 8.77 -2.18
N VAL A 81 -20.63 9.64 -1.63
CA VAL A 81 -22.07 9.40 -1.31
C VAL A 81 -23.01 10.27 -2.15
N THR A 82 -24.33 10.01 -2.18
CA THR A 82 -25.28 10.86 -2.95
C THR A 82 -25.63 12.17 -2.26
N GLY A 83 -26.06 13.20 -3.01
CA GLY A 83 -26.38 14.53 -2.45
C GLY A 83 -27.53 14.57 -1.45
N ASP A 84 -28.48 13.64 -1.54
CA ASP A 84 -29.58 13.51 -0.58
C ASP A 84 -29.21 12.79 0.72
N THR A 85 -27.96 12.35 0.85
CA THR A 85 -27.45 11.69 2.05
C THR A 85 -27.40 12.67 3.22
N PHE A 86 -27.99 12.32 4.36
CA PHE A 86 -27.92 13.11 5.58
C PHE A 86 -26.59 12.91 6.31
N VAL A 87 -25.90 13.98 6.68
CA VAL A 87 -24.76 13.98 7.61
C VAL A 87 -25.31 14.32 9.00
N GLN A 88 -24.91 13.54 10.01
CA GLN A 88 -25.29 13.81 11.39
C GLN A 88 -24.27 14.80 11.99
N THR A 89 -24.70 16.05 12.14
CA THR A 89 -23.91 17.11 12.78
C THR A 89 -24.22 17.18 14.27
N VAL A 90 -23.24 17.57 15.09
CA VAL A 90 -23.41 17.66 16.56
C VAL A 90 -24.32 18.83 16.95
N GLU A 91 -24.17 19.99 16.30
CA GLU A 91 -24.90 21.22 16.64
C GLU A 91 -26.29 21.35 15.98
N GLY A 92 -26.52 20.66 14.84
CA GLY A 92 -27.68 20.92 13.97
C GLY A 92 -28.54 19.69 13.61
N GLY A 93 -28.26 18.51 14.18
CA GLY A 93 -28.99 17.28 13.86
C GLY A 93 -28.68 16.75 12.44
N ARG A 94 -29.67 16.14 11.78
CA ARG A 94 -29.53 15.53 10.43
C ARG A 94 -29.65 16.59 9.35
N ARG A 95 -28.58 16.81 8.58
CA ARG A 95 -28.54 17.77 7.47
C ARG A 95 -28.16 17.09 6.16
N ARG A 96 -28.78 17.39 5.01
CA ARG A 96 -28.34 16.78 3.74
C ARG A 96 -26.97 17.30 3.36
N ILE A 97 -26.11 16.43 2.81
CA ILE A 97 -24.75 16.81 2.40
C ILE A 97 -24.77 17.84 1.27
N LYS A 98 -25.77 17.81 0.39
CA LYS A 98 -26.02 18.87 -0.60
C LYS A 98 -26.32 20.23 0.04
N ASP A 99 -27.11 20.26 1.11
CA ASP A 99 -27.49 21.50 1.79
C ASP A 99 -26.27 22.07 2.54
N LEU A 100 -25.51 21.19 3.21
CA LEU A 100 -24.22 21.55 3.80
C LEU A 100 -23.26 22.10 2.74
N PHE A 101 -23.19 21.49 1.56
CA PHE A 101 -22.38 21.96 0.45
C PHE A 101 -22.83 23.33 -0.09
N THR A 102 -24.14 23.59 -0.13
CA THR A 102 -24.70 24.84 -0.68
C THR A 102 -24.54 26.01 0.31
N GLU A 103 -24.66 25.73 1.60
CA GLU A 103 -24.56 26.74 2.67
C GLU A 103 -23.14 26.95 3.18
N ALA A 104 -22.22 26.02 2.89
CA ALA A 104 -20.84 26.06 3.30
C ALA A 104 -20.15 27.35 2.85
N LYS A 105 -19.71 28.14 3.83
CA LYS A 105 -18.84 29.29 3.59
C LYS A 105 -17.40 28.85 3.65
N GLY A 106 -16.60 29.33 2.70
CA GLY A 106 -15.21 28.93 2.61
C GLY A 106 -14.61 29.10 1.23
N THR A 107 -13.41 28.58 1.03
CA THR A 107 -12.69 28.70 -0.24
C THR A 107 -13.17 27.62 -1.21
N ILE A 108 -13.82 28.03 -2.30
CA ILE A 108 -14.37 27.14 -3.33
C ILE A 108 -13.34 26.91 -4.42
N THR A 109 -13.10 25.64 -4.78
CA THR A 109 -12.27 25.22 -5.91
C THR A 109 -13.12 24.36 -6.84
N GLN A 110 -13.26 24.76 -8.11
CA GLN A 110 -14.13 24.10 -9.09
C GLN A 110 -13.37 23.69 -10.36
N ASN A 111 -13.49 22.42 -10.75
CA ASN A 111 -12.98 21.85 -12.00
C ASN A 111 -14.15 21.31 -12.85
N SER A 112 -13.91 20.95 -14.11
CA SER A 112 -14.93 20.63 -15.14
C SER A 112 -16.13 19.80 -14.65
N ASN A 113 -15.92 18.83 -13.76
CA ASN A 113 -16.98 17.95 -13.21
C ASN A 113 -16.94 17.80 -11.67
N GLU A 114 -16.13 18.60 -10.97
CA GLU A 114 -15.91 18.46 -9.51
C GLU A 114 -15.86 19.82 -8.79
N THR A 115 -16.25 19.86 -7.53
CA THR A 115 -16.23 21.10 -6.73
C THR A 115 -15.90 20.78 -5.28
N THR A 116 -14.91 21.47 -4.71
CA THR A 116 -14.48 21.30 -3.32
C THR A 116 -14.60 22.64 -2.59
N ILE A 117 -15.09 22.62 -1.35
CA ILE A 117 -15.20 23.78 -0.46
C ILE A 117 -14.38 23.49 0.78
N ARG A 118 -13.34 24.31 1.04
CA ARG A 118 -12.64 24.33 2.32
C ARG A 118 -13.40 25.22 3.28
N LEU A 119 -13.94 24.66 4.37
CA LEU A 119 -14.84 25.35 5.28
C LEU A 119 -14.09 26.43 6.09
N SER A 120 -14.64 27.65 6.13
CA SER A 120 -14.16 28.70 7.04
C SER A 120 -14.54 28.41 8.50
N GLU A 121 -15.65 27.71 8.69
CA GLU A 121 -16.17 27.24 9.98
C GLU A 121 -16.30 25.71 9.91
N PRO A 122 -15.42 24.95 10.58
CA PRO A 122 -15.46 23.49 10.58
C PRO A 122 -16.79 22.97 11.14
N ILE A 123 -17.33 21.90 10.53
CA ILE A 123 -18.60 21.29 10.94
C ILE A 123 -18.31 20.11 11.85
N GLU A 124 -18.81 20.11 13.09
CA GLU A 124 -18.62 18.96 13.99
C GLU A 124 -19.50 17.77 13.57
N VAL A 125 -18.88 16.62 13.36
CA VAL A 125 -19.52 15.36 12.92
C VAL A 125 -19.09 14.17 13.79
N PHE A 126 -19.90 13.12 13.79
CA PHE A 126 -19.56 11.88 14.49
C PHE A 126 -18.63 10.98 13.64
N SER A 127 -17.68 10.30 14.28
CA SER A 127 -16.65 9.43 13.70
C SER A 127 -16.54 8.12 14.53
N LEU A 128 -15.97 7.04 13.97
CA LEU A 128 -15.78 5.76 14.66
C LEU A 128 -14.32 5.51 14.95
N GLU A 129 -14.01 5.32 16.23
CA GLU A 129 -12.73 4.81 16.70
C GLU A 129 -12.95 3.43 17.34
N GLY A 130 -12.64 2.37 16.59
CA GLY A 130 -12.90 0.99 17.01
C GLY A 130 -14.40 0.66 17.02
N VAL A 131 -15.00 0.57 18.21
CA VAL A 131 -16.45 0.35 18.41
C VAL A 131 -17.12 1.56 19.07
N ARG A 132 -16.36 2.63 19.34
CA ARG A 132 -16.84 3.83 20.03
C ARG A 132 -17.05 4.96 19.04
N VAL A 133 -18.19 5.64 19.17
CA VAL A 133 -18.51 6.84 18.40
C VAL A 133 -17.91 8.06 19.09
N THR A 134 -17.09 8.83 18.39
CA THR A 134 -16.41 10.05 18.87
C THR A 134 -16.81 11.26 18.01
N THR A 135 -16.67 12.50 18.50
CA THR A 135 -16.91 13.71 17.70
C THR A 135 -15.60 14.25 17.12
N ARG A 136 -15.67 14.76 15.88
CA ARG A 136 -14.52 15.29 15.14
C ARG A 136 -14.96 16.43 14.21
N MET A 137 -14.06 17.34 13.89
CA MET A 137 -14.35 18.51 13.06
C MET A 137 -14.11 18.24 11.58
N ALA A 138 -15.16 18.31 10.77
CA ALA A 138 -15.07 18.26 9.32
C ALA A 138 -14.59 19.60 8.76
N THR A 139 -13.61 19.55 7.86
CA THR A 139 -12.91 20.75 7.36
C THR A 139 -13.13 21.01 5.87
N HIS A 140 -13.56 19.99 5.12
CA HIS A 140 -13.75 20.08 3.67
C HIS A 140 -15.02 19.37 3.22
N LEU A 141 -15.64 19.91 2.18
CA LEU A 141 -16.81 19.37 1.49
C LEU A 141 -16.48 19.20 0.01
N TYR A 142 -16.85 18.07 -0.59
CA TYR A 142 -16.57 17.73 -1.98
C TYR A 142 -17.86 17.36 -2.74
N ARG A 143 -17.87 17.61 -4.05
CA ARG A 143 -18.91 17.25 -5.02
C ARG A 143 -18.25 16.74 -6.31
N GLY A 144 -18.69 15.60 -6.84
CA GLY A 144 -18.23 14.98 -8.10
C GLY A 144 -19.35 14.23 -8.83
N LEU A 145 -19.02 13.44 -9.86
CA LEU A 145 -19.96 12.64 -10.65
C LEU A 145 -19.65 11.13 -10.58
N THR A 146 -20.68 10.28 -10.56
CA THR A 146 -20.59 8.80 -10.63
C THR A 146 -21.47 8.25 -11.74
N GLU A 147 -21.10 7.13 -12.35
CA GLU A 147 -21.83 6.49 -13.47
C GLU A 147 -22.98 5.57 -13.03
N GLY A 148 -23.14 5.34 -11.72
CA GLY A 148 -24.24 4.55 -11.17
C GLY A 148 -24.26 4.55 -9.64
N LEU A 149 -25.39 4.11 -9.09
CA LEU A 149 -25.68 4.08 -7.66
C LEU A 149 -26.29 2.74 -7.25
N VAL A 150 -26.04 2.33 -6.01
CA VAL A 150 -26.71 1.21 -5.36
C VAL A 150 -27.71 1.76 -4.34
N ALA A 151 -28.98 1.42 -4.52
CA ALA A 151 -30.06 1.73 -3.60
C ALA A 151 -30.28 0.56 -2.64
N ILE A 152 -30.34 0.81 -1.34
CA ILE A 152 -30.50 -0.18 -0.27
C ILE A 152 -31.67 0.23 0.61
N ARG A 153 -32.63 -0.69 0.82
CA ARG A 153 -33.76 -0.52 1.73
C ARG A 153 -33.66 -1.49 2.89
N THR A 154 -33.81 -1.04 4.14
CA THR A 154 -33.74 -1.89 5.35
C THR A 154 -35.10 -2.13 6.01
N LYS A 155 -35.13 -3.07 6.97
CA LYS A 155 -36.32 -3.54 7.69
C LYS A 155 -36.99 -2.41 8.47
N ASN A 156 -36.19 -1.52 9.07
CA ASN A 156 -36.72 -0.34 9.75
C ASN A 156 -37.10 0.81 8.78
N ARG A 157 -37.46 0.49 7.53
CA ARG A 157 -37.91 1.41 6.47
C ARG A 157 -36.91 2.51 6.10
N ARG A 158 -35.61 2.25 6.27
CA ARG A 158 -34.56 3.21 5.92
C ARG A 158 -34.09 2.98 4.49
N HIS A 159 -33.75 4.05 3.78
CA HIS A 159 -33.33 4.01 2.37
C HIS A 159 -31.97 4.70 2.21
N LEU A 160 -31.05 4.05 1.51
CA LEU A 160 -29.68 4.51 1.29
C LEU A 160 -29.35 4.43 -0.21
N SER A 161 -28.75 5.48 -0.77
CA SER A 161 -28.23 5.46 -2.14
C SER A 161 -26.76 5.86 -2.10
N VAL A 162 -25.87 4.93 -2.47
CA VAL A 162 -24.41 5.09 -2.39
C VAL A 162 -23.75 4.61 -3.67
N THR A 163 -22.49 4.98 -3.90
CA THR A 163 -21.75 4.43 -5.04
C THR A 163 -21.55 2.91 -4.88
N PRO A 164 -21.48 2.12 -5.96
CA PRO A 164 -21.31 0.66 -5.91
C PRO A 164 -20.17 0.18 -5.02
N VAL A 165 -19.08 0.94 -5.05
CA VAL A 165 -17.83 0.66 -4.31
C VAL A 165 -17.84 1.18 -2.88
N HIS A 166 -18.87 1.93 -2.48
CA HIS A 166 -18.99 2.51 -1.14
C HIS A 166 -19.13 1.41 -0.09
N LYS A 167 -18.30 1.43 0.95
CA LYS A 167 -18.33 0.38 1.97
C LYS A 167 -19.32 0.71 3.08
N LEU A 168 -20.17 -0.25 3.43
CA LEU A 168 -21.03 -0.20 4.61
C LEU A 168 -20.61 -1.30 5.57
N PHE A 169 -20.78 -1.08 6.86
CA PHE A 169 -20.45 -2.09 7.86
C PHE A 169 -21.60 -3.10 7.94
N ARG A 170 -21.41 -4.30 7.41
CA ARG A 170 -22.31 -5.43 7.66
C ARG A 170 -22.05 -5.99 9.06
N VAL A 171 -23.11 -6.29 9.81
CA VAL A 171 -23.07 -6.89 11.14
C VAL A 171 -23.53 -8.34 11.04
N ARG A 172 -22.65 -9.26 11.42
CA ARG A 172 -22.98 -10.67 11.69
C ARG A 172 -22.50 -10.98 13.10
N ASP A 173 -21.56 -11.92 13.27
CA ASP A 173 -20.87 -12.17 14.54
C ASP A 173 -19.81 -11.11 14.86
N ARG A 174 -19.37 -10.36 13.84
CA ARG A 174 -18.46 -9.20 13.92
C ARG A 174 -18.92 -8.11 12.95
N VAL A 175 -18.43 -6.90 13.16
CA VAL A 175 -18.70 -5.74 12.31
C VAL A 175 -17.70 -5.74 11.16
N GLU A 176 -18.19 -5.84 9.92
CA GLU A 176 -17.37 -5.96 8.72
C GLU A 176 -17.72 -4.97 7.61
N GLU A 177 -16.76 -4.20 7.12
CA GLU A 177 -16.90 -3.37 5.92
C GLU A 177 -17.11 -4.21 4.65
N VAL A 178 -18.20 -3.93 3.92
CA VAL A 178 -18.59 -4.59 2.67
C VAL A 178 -19.02 -3.53 1.65
N PRO A 179 -18.50 -3.53 0.40
CA PRO A 179 -18.99 -2.67 -0.67
C PRO A 179 -20.48 -2.80 -0.90
N ALA A 180 -21.16 -1.69 -1.20
CA ALA A 180 -22.60 -1.61 -1.33
C ALA A 180 -23.15 -2.54 -2.41
N ILE A 181 -22.43 -2.70 -3.52
CA ILE A 181 -22.80 -3.62 -4.61
C ILE A 181 -22.79 -5.10 -4.21
N LEU A 182 -22.09 -5.45 -3.12
CA LEU A 182 -21.99 -6.83 -2.63
C LEU A 182 -23.01 -7.14 -1.53
N LEU A 183 -23.77 -6.14 -1.07
CA LEU A 183 -24.80 -6.33 -0.06
C LEU A 183 -26.04 -6.97 -0.67
N LYS A 184 -26.59 -7.96 0.03
CA LYS A 184 -27.77 -8.70 -0.41
C LYS A 184 -28.95 -8.50 0.54
N PRO A 185 -30.19 -8.60 0.04
CA PRO A 185 -31.35 -8.77 0.91
C PRO A 185 -31.11 -9.86 1.95
N GLY A 186 -31.24 -9.51 3.22
CA GLY A 186 -31.01 -10.39 4.36
C GLY A 186 -29.78 -10.09 5.20
N ASP A 187 -28.77 -9.39 4.66
CA ASP A 187 -27.59 -8.93 5.41
C ASP A 187 -27.99 -7.82 6.41
N SER A 188 -27.37 -7.75 7.59
CA SER A 188 -27.58 -6.65 8.53
C SER A 188 -26.48 -5.61 8.42
N ILE A 189 -26.77 -4.32 8.48
CA ILE A 189 -25.78 -3.23 8.47
C ILE A 189 -25.72 -2.54 9.84
N ALA A 190 -24.54 -2.05 10.20
CA ALA A 190 -24.23 -1.41 11.46
C ALA A 190 -24.77 0.01 11.47
N ILE A 191 -25.33 0.39 12.60
CA ILE A 191 -25.99 1.66 12.82
C ILE A 191 -25.66 2.08 14.24
N PRO A 192 -25.29 3.31 14.56
CA PRO A 192 -25.12 3.74 15.93
C PRO A 192 -26.43 3.69 16.71
N ASP A 193 -26.31 3.21 17.94
CA ASP A 193 -27.33 3.26 18.97
C ASP A 193 -26.94 4.34 19.99
N VAL A 194 -27.93 5.14 20.42
CA VAL A 194 -27.75 6.23 21.40
C VAL A 194 -27.43 5.68 22.80
N THR A 195 -27.65 4.38 23.05
CA THR A 195 -27.45 3.75 24.37
C THR A 195 -26.27 2.78 24.46
N GLU A 196 -25.90 2.07 23.38
CA GLU A 196 -24.86 1.02 23.40
C GLU A 196 -23.75 1.18 22.34
N GLY A 197 -23.74 2.28 21.57
CA GLY A 197 -22.67 2.61 20.62
C GLY A 197 -22.87 2.05 19.20
N LEU A 198 -23.26 0.78 19.02
CA LEU A 198 -23.45 0.17 17.69
C LEU A 198 -24.54 -0.92 17.68
N ALA A 199 -25.64 -0.69 16.96
CA ALA A 199 -26.73 -1.62 16.65
C ALA A 199 -26.65 -2.13 15.19
N SER A 200 -27.59 -3.00 14.78
CA SER A 200 -27.70 -3.50 13.40
C SER A 200 -29.13 -3.48 12.86
N ASP A 201 -29.29 -3.32 11.54
CA ASP A 201 -30.58 -3.37 10.85
C ASP A 201 -30.48 -4.17 9.55
N ARG A 202 -31.51 -4.94 9.24
CA ARG A 202 -31.50 -5.92 8.16
C ARG A 202 -31.90 -5.30 6.83
N ILE A 203 -31.15 -5.56 5.77
CA ILE A 203 -31.45 -5.15 4.40
C ILE A 203 -32.64 -5.98 3.88
N LEU A 204 -33.66 -5.30 3.36
CA LEU A 204 -34.79 -5.89 2.64
C LEU A 204 -34.58 -5.90 1.13
N GLU A 205 -33.89 -4.89 0.59
CA GLU A 205 -33.69 -4.72 -0.85
C GLU A 205 -32.36 -4.03 -1.13
N ALA A 206 -31.66 -4.46 -2.19
CA ALA A 206 -30.44 -3.81 -2.68
C ALA A 206 -30.43 -3.90 -4.22
N SER A 207 -30.44 -2.77 -4.91
CA SER A 207 -30.53 -2.68 -6.38
C SER A 207 -29.53 -1.69 -6.97
N TYR A 208 -28.86 -2.07 -8.06
CA TYR A 208 -27.97 -1.18 -8.80
C TYR A 208 -28.75 -0.43 -9.89
N HIS A 209 -28.54 0.89 -9.94
CA HIS A 209 -29.14 1.80 -10.90
C HIS A 209 -28.03 2.52 -11.69
N PRO A 210 -27.81 2.17 -12.97
CA PRO A 210 -26.87 2.88 -13.83
C PRO A 210 -27.40 4.27 -14.20
N GLY A 211 -26.54 5.29 -14.20
CA GLY A 211 -26.89 6.66 -14.54
C GLY A 211 -25.98 7.71 -13.89
N ALA A 212 -25.58 8.72 -14.66
CA ALA A 212 -24.74 9.82 -14.19
C ALA A 212 -25.42 10.58 -13.03
N SER A 213 -24.83 10.54 -11.84
CA SER A 213 -25.37 11.15 -10.63
C SER A 213 -24.33 12.00 -9.91
N LEU A 214 -24.76 13.13 -9.34
CA LEU A 214 -23.89 13.95 -8.49
C LEU A 214 -23.68 13.28 -7.13
N VAL A 215 -22.41 13.12 -6.76
CA VAL A 215 -21.97 12.57 -5.49
C VAL A 215 -21.21 13.61 -4.69
N TYR A 216 -21.21 13.47 -3.37
CA TYR A 216 -20.66 14.41 -2.40
C TYR A 216 -19.82 13.64 -1.38
N ASP A 217 -18.89 14.31 -0.71
CA ASP A 217 -18.06 13.74 0.36
C ASP A 217 -17.69 14.81 1.39
N LEU A 218 -17.32 14.41 2.60
CA LEU A 218 -16.95 15.29 3.70
C LEU A 218 -15.72 14.76 4.43
N THR A 219 -14.70 15.60 4.61
CA THR A 219 -13.40 15.18 5.15
C THR A 219 -13.24 15.58 6.61
N VAL A 220 -12.92 14.59 7.45
CA VAL A 220 -12.63 14.73 8.88
C VAL A 220 -11.15 14.44 9.13
N PRO A 221 -10.34 15.40 9.61
CA PRO A 221 -8.94 15.17 9.94
C PRO A 221 -8.78 14.21 11.13
N GLY A 222 -7.84 13.25 11.04
CA GLY A 222 -7.50 12.30 12.11
C GLY A 222 -8.39 11.05 12.17
N SER A 223 -9.54 11.05 11.52
CA SER A 223 -10.41 9.89 11.37
C SER A 223 -10.96 9.85 9.95
N HIS A 224 -10.56 8.87 9.15
CA HIS A 224 -10.94 8.83 7.73
C HIS A 224 -12.41 8.41 7.49
N ASN A 225 -13.23 8.41 8.55
CA ASN A 225 -14.65 8.09 8.55
C ASN A 225 -15.51 9.24 9.16
N PHE A 226 -16.75 9.34 8.70
CA PHE A 226 -17.77 10.21 9.31
C PHE A 226 -19.13 9.52 9.26
N LEU A 227 -20.04 9.88 10.16
CA LEU A 227 -21.38 9.32 10.27
C LEU A 227 -22.34 9.97 9.26
N GLY A 228 -22.68 9.25 8.20
CA GLY A 228 -23.61 9.71 7.15
C GLY A 228 -24.69 8.69 6.79
N GLY A 229 -25.78 9.16 6.17
CA GLY A 229 -26.94 8.39 5.70
C GLY A 229 -28.26 8.71 6.43
N ASN A 230 -29.39 8.28 5.85
CA ASN A 230 -30.64 8.03 6.60
C ASN A 230 -30.44 6.94 7.70
N LEU A 231 -29.31 6.23 7.57
CA LEU A 231 -28.75 5.16 8.37
C LEU A 231 -27.29 5.54 8.71
N PRO A 232 -26.97 5.87 9.96
CA PRO A 232 -25.63 6.36 10.27
C PRO A 232 -24.49 5.29 10.12
N THR A 233 -23.43 5.53 9.28
CA THR A 233 -22.34 4.55 8.88
C THR A 233 -20.96 5.23 8.56
N PHE A 234 -19.78 4.55 8.49
CA PHE A 234 -18.34 5.04 8.42
C PHE A 234 -17.48 4.65 7.13
N LEU A 235 -16.26 5.21 6.79
CA LEU A 235 -15.44 5.04 5.49
C LEU A 235 -13.82 5.14 5.59
N HIS A 236 -12.90 4.77 4.61
CA HIS A 236 -11.34 4.84 4.71
C HIS A 236 -10.35 4.67 3.44
N ASN A 237 -9.03 5.10 3.49
CA ASN A 237 -7.88 5.05 2.47
C ASN A 237 -6.45 4.44 2.84
N THR A 238 -5.42 4.58 1.95
CA THR A 238 -4.12 3.89 1.57
C THR A 238 -3.04 3.52 2.63
N VAL A 239 -2.44 2.31 2.54
CA VAL A 239 -1.54 1.74 3.60
C VAL A 239 -0.14 1.26 3.12
N THR A 240 0.01 0.73 1.91
CA THR A 240 1.22 -0.03 1.52
C THR A 240 2.49 0.83 1.40
N GLU A 241 2.43 2.01 0.78
CA GLU A 241 3.60 2.89 0.62
C GLU A 241 4.07 3.52 1.94
N GLN A 242 3.13 3.78 2.86
CA GLN A 242 3.44 4.23 4.20
C GLN A 242 4.24 3.17 4.98
N GLN A 243 3.86 1.89 4.85
CA GLN A 243 4.61 0.79 5.46
C GLN A 243 6.02 0.68 4.88
N LEU A 244 6.17 0.81 3.56
CA LEU A 244 7.48 0.83 2.92
C LEU A 244 8.32 2.00 3.43
N SER A 245 7.74 3.20 3.55
CA SER A 245 8.43 4.41 4.05
C SER A 245 8.93 4.22 5.48
N LYS A 246 8.10 3.59 6.32
CA LYS A 246 8.38 3.41 7.74
C LYS A 246 9.42 2.34 8.00
N TRP A 247 9.36 1.22 7.28
CA TRP A 247 10.07 0.00 7.66
C TRP A 247 11.26 -0.35 6.78
N CYS A 248 11.39 0.30 5.61
CA CYS A 248 12.54 0.03 4.74
C CYS A 248 13.87 0.32 5.45
N ASP A 249 14.86 -0.53 5.21
CA ASP A 249 16.21 -0.43 5.76
C ASP A 249 17.11 0.58 5.01
N ALA A 250 16.49 1.59 4.41
CA ALA A 250 17.15 2.74 3.79
C ALA A 250 17.47 3.82 4.83
N GLN A 251 18.63 4.48 4.69
CA GLN A 251 19.02 5.56 5.58
C GLN A 251 18.26 6.86 5.29
N VAL A 252 17.83 7.06 4.04
CA VAL A 252 17.08 8.25 3.63
C VAL A 252 15.86 7.82 2.84
N VAL A 253 14.70 8.41 3.16
CA VAL A 253 13.44 8.20 2.44
C VAL A 253 13.07 9.48 1.72
N ILE A 254 12.73 9.38 0.44
CA ILE A 254 12.27 10.51 -0.36
C ILE A 254 10.90 10.16 -0.91
N TYR A 255 9.88 10.92 -0.50
CA TYR A 255 8.51 10.72 -0.97
C TYR A 255 8.10 11.87 -1.86
N ILE A 256 7.67 11.53 -3.07
CA ILE A 256 7.22 12.46 -4.09
C ILE A 256 5.73 12.26 -4.28
N GLY A 257 4.94 13.18 -3.75
CA GLY A 257 3.52 13.30 -4.04
C GLY A 257 3.32 14.12 -5.31
N CYS A 258 3.22 13.47 -6.47
CA CYS A 258 3.09 14.11 -7.77
C CYS A 258 1.64 14.05 -8.27
N GLY A 259 0.96 15.20 -8.27
CA GLY A 259 -0.39 15.33 -8.82
C GLY A 259 -1.47 14.63 -7.99
N GLU A 260 -1.17 14.33 -6.73
CA GLU A 260 -2.11 13.71 -5.79
C GLU A 260 -3.10 14.72 -5.21
N ARG A 261 -4.17 14.22 -4.60
CA ARG A 261 -5.18 15.10 -4.00
C ARG A 261 -4.56 15.81 -2.80
N GLY A 262 -4.89 17.09 -2.60
CA GLY A 262 -4.35 17.86 -1.47
C GLY A 262 -4.61 17.23 -0.11
N ASN A 263 -5.72 16.49 0.03
CA ASN A 263 -6.05 15.76 1.25
C ASN A 263 -5.12 14.57 1.50
N GLU A 264 -4.73 13.83 0.46
CA GLU A 264 -3.77 12.71 0.57
C GLU A 264 -2.38 13.24 0.96
N MET A 265 -1.97 14.39 0.40
CA MET A 265 -0.72 15.04 0.82
C MET A 265 -0.78 15.58 2.24
N THR A 266 -1.92 16.11 2.67
CA THR A 266 -2.11 16.58 4.05
C THR A 266 -2.09 15.44 5.06
N GLU A 267 -2.64 14.28 4.71
CA GLU A 267 -2.58 13.05 5.49
C GLU A 267 -1.13 12.59 5.68
N VAL A 268 -0.34 12.54 4.61
CA VAL A 268 1.09 12.20 4.68
C VAL A 268 1.83 13.20 5.58
N LEU A 269 1.61 14.50 5.38
CA LEU A 269 2.27 15.57 6.13
C LEU A 269 1.87 15.60 7.63
N SER A 270 0.66 15.17 7.97
CA SER A 270 0.20 15.14 9.37
C SER A 270 0.57 13.84 10.09
N THR A 271 0.56 12.72 9.38
CA THR A 271 0.83 11.40 9.97
C THR A 271 2.33 11.16 10.15
N PHE A 272 3.15 11.50 9.15
CA PHE A 272 4.55 11.10 9.13
C PHE A 272 5.41 11.71 10.25
N PRO A 273 5.15 12.97 10.71
CA PRO A 273 5.83 13.50 11.89
C PRO A 273 5.52 12.74 13.19
N THR A 274 4.36 12.09 13.29
CA THR A 274 3.96 11.32 14.48
C THR A 274 4.52 9.89 14.50
N LEU A 275 4.97 9.40 13.33
CA LEU A 275 5.52 8.07 13.21
C LEU A 275 6.96 8.05 13.74
N ILE A 276 7.23 7.13 14.65
CA ILE A 276 8.59 6.87 15.15
C ILE A 276 9.26 5.88 14.21
N ASP A 277 10.50 6.20 13.82
CA ASP A 277 11.37 5.32 13.06
C ASP A 277 11.88 4.17 13.95
N PRO A 278 11.64 2.91 13.56
CA PRO A 278 12.13 1.75 14.31
C PRO A 278 13.66 1.63 14.40
N TYR A 279 14.41 2.22 13.48
CA TYR A 279 15.88 2.10 13.45
C TYR A 279 16.58 3.13 14.33
N THR A 280 16.10 4.38 14.30
CA THR A 280 16.71 5.49 15.04
C THR A 280 16.01 5.81 16.36
N GLY A 281 14.74 5.40 16.51
CA GLY A 281 13.90 5.81 17.65
C GLY A 281 13.46 7.28 17.59
N ALA A 282 13.84 8.02 16.55
CA ALA A 282 13.48 9.40 16.31
C ALA A 282 12.23 9.50 15.39
N PRO A 283 11.60 10.67 15.25
CA PRO A 283 10.54 10.87 14.28
C PRO A 283 10.99 10.51 12.85
N LEU A 284 10.15 9.81 12.10
CA LEU A 284 10.45 9.37 10.73
C LEU A 284 10.84 10.53 9.80
N MET A 285 10.31 11.73 10.08
CA MET A 285 10.64 12.97 9.36
C MET A 285 12.13 13.33 9.40
N GLU A 286 12.89 12.91 10.41
CA GLU A 286 14.33 13.26 10.50
C GLU A 286 15.19 12.60 9.42
N ARG A 287 14.74 11.46 8.89
CA ARG A 287 15.40 10.76 7.78
C ARG A 287 14.64 10.88 6.45
N MET A 288 13.66 11.77 6.38
CA MET A 288 12.73 11.84 5.26
C MET A 288 12.64 13.22 4.63
N SER A 289 12.64 13.26 3.29
CA SER A 289 12.32 14.46 2.52
C SER A 289 11.02 14.26 1.75
N LEU A 290 10.08 15.19 1.92
CA LEU A 290 8.81 15.20 1.19
C LEU A 290 8.85 16.25 0.07
N ILE A 291 8.48 15.84 -1.15
CA ILE A 291 8.20 16.74 -2.26
C ILE A 291 6.70 16.61 -2.54
N ALA A 292 5.94 17.66 -2.21
CA ALA A 292 4.50 17.67 -2.38
C ALA A 292 4.10 18.60 -3.53
N ASN A 293 3.45 18.06 -4.53
CA ASN A 293 2.81 18.81 -5.59
C ASN A 293 1.38 18.28 -5.82
N THR A 294 0.37 19.03 -5.43
CA THR A 294 -1.03 18.61 -5.55
C THR A 294 -1.55 18.69 -7.00
N SER A 295 -2.66 18.02 -7.29
CA SER A 295 -3.28 17.99 -8.63
C SER A 295 -3.61 19.36 -9.22
N ASN A 296 -3.95 20.33 -8.36
CA ASN A 296 -4.27 21.71 -8.75
C ASN A 296 -3.06 22.66 -8.82
N MET A 297 -1.85 22.18 -8.49
CA MET A 297 -0.62 22.96 -8.66
C MET A 297 -0.17 22.96 -10.13
N PRO A 298 0.70 23.90 -10.55
CA PRO A 298 1.14 24.02 -11.93
C PRO A 298 1.62 22.70 -12.54
N VAL A 299 1.17 22.43 -13.77
CA VAL A 299 1.49 21.20 -14.52
C VAL A 299 2.99 20.98 -14.63
N ALA A 300 3.75 22.04 -14.93
CA ALA A 300 5.21 21.97 -15.01
C ALA A 300 5.86 21.61 -13.66
N ALA A 301 5.25 22.00 -12.53
CA ALA A 301 5.72 21.64 -11.21
C ALA A 301 5.48 20.16 -10.87
N ARG A 302 4.41 19.55 -11.41
CA ARG A 302 4.21 18.08 -11.37
C ARG A 302 5.40 17.37 -12.00
N GLU A 303 5.76 17.75 -13.23
CA GLU A 303 6.92 17.16 -13.92
C GLU A 303 8.23 17.41 -13.15
N ALA A 304 8.44 18.64 -12.67
CA ALA A 304 9.65 19.00 -11.93
C ALA A 304 9.77 18.27 -10.59
N SER A 305 8.66 17.94 -9.93
CA SER A 305 8.65 17.28 -8.61
C SER A 305 9.38 15.93 -8.63
N VAL A 306 9.13 15.14 -9.68
CA VAL A 306 9.72 13.81 -9.89
C VAL A 306 11.24 13.90 -10.09
N TYR A 307 11.69 14.81 -10.96
CA TYR A 307 13.13 15.03 -11.20
C TYR A 307 13.84 15.65 -9.99
N THR A 308 13.16 16.49 -9.23
CA THR A 308 13.71 17.12 -8.01
C THR A 308 13.96 16.04 -6.95
N GLY A 309 12.96 15.19 -6.67
CA GLY A 309 13.12 14.09 -5.73
C GLY A 309 14.21 13.10 -6.14
N MET A 310 14.29 12.74 -7.42
CA MET A 310 15.36 11.87 -7.93
C MET A 310 16.75 12.51 -7.77
N THR A 311 16.89 13.79 -8.07
CA THR A 311 18.19 14.48 -7.95
C THR A 311 18.62 14.59 -6.49
N LEU A 312 17.67 14.78 -5.58
CA LEU A 312 17.92 14.73 -4.14
C LEU A 312 18.32 13.32 -3.69
N ALA A 313 17.70 12.27 -4.24
CA ALA A 313 18.08 10.89 -3.97
C ALA A 313 19.52 10.60 -4.39
N GLU A 314 19.90 11.04 -5.58
CA GLU A 314 21.27 10.92 -6.06
C GLU A 314 22.26 11.70 -5.19
N TYR A 315 21.88 12.86 -4.66
CA TYR A 315 22.74 13.63 -3.76
C TYR A 315 23.06 12.88 -2.47
N TYR A 316 22.05 12.28 -1.81
CA TYR A 316 22.27 11.45 -0.63
C TYR A 316 22.98 10.14 -0.95
N ARG A 317 22.70 9.54 -2.12
CA ARG A 317 23.46 8.39 -2.63
C ARG A 317 24.94 8.72 -2.77
N ASP A 318 25.29 9.90 -3.28
CA ASP A 318 26.69 10.32 -3.47
C ASP A 318 27.46 10.46 -2.13
N MET A 319 26.74 10.63 -1.01
CA MET A 319 27.30 10.57 0.35
C MET A 319 27.51 9.15 0.88
N GLY A 320 27.10 8.12 0.13
CA GLY A 320 27.20 6.71 0.54
C GLY A 320 25.95 6.18 1.27
N TYR A 321 24.81 6.88 1.19
CA TYR A 321 23.56 6.39 1.78
C TYR A 321 22.78 5.48 0.82
N ASN A 322 21.98 4.58 1.40
CA ASN A 322 20.91 3.90 0.66
C ASN A 322 19.64 4.72 0.78
N VAL A 323 19.10 5.09 -0.37
CA VAL A 323 17.94 5.97 -0.48
C VAL A 323 16.76 5.17 -1.04
N ALA A 324 15.61 5.25 -0.38
CA ALA A 324 14.35 4.76 -0.91
C ALA A 324 13.54 5.94 -1.45
N LEU A 325 13.23 5.94 -2.74
CA LEU A 325 12.41 6.95 -3.40
C LEU A 325 11.05 6.37 -3.74
N MET A 326 9.99 7.03 -3.28
CA MET A 326 8.60 6.72 -3.62
C MET A 326 8.03 7.82 -4.49
N ALA A 327 7.40 7.43 -5.60
CA ALA A 327 6.74 8.35 -6.52
C ALA A 327 5.25 8.00 -6.63
N ASP A 328 4.43 8.74 -5.90
CA ASP A 328 2.97 8.61 -5.87
C ASP A 328 2.33 9.84 -6.53
N SER A 329 1.85 9.79 -7.77
CA SER A 329 1.89 8.65 -8.68
C SER A 329 2.60 9.00 -9.99
N THR A 330 3.28 8.00 -10.56
CA THR A 330 3.93 8.13 -11.88
C THR A 330 2.91 8.27 -13.01
N SER A 331 1.66 7.84 -12.81
CA SER A 331 0.57 8.09 -13.76
C SER A 331 0.20 9.56 -13.86
N ARG A 332 0.10 10.27 -12.73
CA ARG A 332 -0.16 11.72 -12.72
C ARG A 332 1.01 12.53 -13.29
N TRP A 333 2.23 12.01 -13.17
CA TRP A 333 3.39 12.55 -13.87
C TRP A 333 3.26 12.40 -15.39
N ALA A 334 2.88 11.23 -15.89
CA ALA A 334 2.63 11.00 -17.32
C ALA A 334 1.49 11.87 -17.87
N GLU A 335 0.42 12.06 -17.10
CA GLU A 335 -0.66 12.99 -17.45
C GLU A 335 -0.17 14.43 -17.56
N ALA A 336 0.74 14.85 -16.68
CA ALA A 336 1.34 16.18 -16.77
C ALA A 336 2.16 16.33 -18.07
N MET A 337 2.91 15.30 -18.48
CA MET A 337 3.60 15.31 -19.77
C MET A 337 2.62 15.40 -20.94
N ARG A 338 1.50 14.65 -20.87
CA ARG A 338 0.43 14.72 -21.88
C ARG A 338 -0.16 16.13 -22.00
N GLU A 339 -0.43 16.77 -20.88
CA GLU A 339 -0.98 18.13 -20.86
C GLU A 339 0.02 19.16 -21.42
N ILE A 340 1.31 19.03 -21.08
CA ILE A 340 2.37 19.90 -21.64
C ILE A 340 2.51 19.69 -23.14
N SER A 341 2.58 18.44 -23.59
CA SER A 341 2.69 18.04 -25.00
C SER A 341 1.53 18.58 -25.84
N SER A 342 0.30 18.45 -25.33
CA SER A 342 -0.90 19.00 -25.97
C SER A 342 -0.87 20.53 -26.09
N ARG A 343 -0.35 21.24 -25.09
CA ARG A 343 -0.19 22.71 -25.14
C ARG A 343 0.90 23.15 -26.10
N LEU A 344 1.90 22.31 -26.34
CA LEU A 344 2.95 22.52 -27.33
C LEU A 344 2.53 22.11 -28.75
N GLU A 345 1.29 21.64 -28.92
CA GLU A 345 0.74 21.15 -30.20
C GLU A 345 1.59 20.03 -30.84
N GLU A 346 2.23 19.21 -30.00
CA GLU A 346 2.96 18.04 -30.47
C GLU A 346 1.99 16.94 -30.94
N MET A 347 2.41 16.13 -31.91
CA MET A 347 1.58 15.01 -32.37
C MET A 347 1.42 13.98 -31.23
N PRO A 348 0.17 13.62 -30.86
CA PRO A 348 -0.08 12.64 -29.83
C PRO A 348 0.30 11.23 -30.30
N GLY A 349 0.87 10.45 -29.39
CA GLY A 349 1.08 9.01 -29.53
C GLY A 349 -0.10 8.19 -29.03
N GLU A 350 0.18 7.02 -28.45
CA GLU A 350 -0.81 6.10 -27.92
C GLU A 350 -1.65 6.75 -26.80
N GLU A 351 -2.97 6.61 -26.87
CA GLU A 351 -3.96 7.17 -25.92
C GLU A 351 -3.78 8.67 -25.60
N GLY A 352 -3.22 9.42 -26.55
CA GLY A 352 -2.98 10.85 -26.43
C GLY A 352 -1.72 11.23 -25.65
N PHE A 353 -0.93 10.27 -25.15
CA PHE A 353 0.35 10.56 -24.50
C PHE A 353 1.43 10.97 -25.51
N PRO A 354 2.47 11.72 -25.10
CA PRO A 354 3.56 12.08 -26.00
C PRO A 354 4.34 10.84 -26.45
N ALA A 355 4.84 10.85 -27.69
CA ALA A 355 5.64 9.75 -28.24
C ALA A 355 6.92 9.45 -27.42
N TYR A 356 7.42 10.42 -26.65
CA TYR A 356 8.60 10.28 -25.79
C TYR A 356 8.31 9.78 -24.37
N LEU A 357 7.07 9.44 -24.02
CA LEU A 357 6.69 8.99 -22.67
C LEU A 357 7.61 7.86 -22.16
N SER A 358 7.73 6.78 -22.94
CA SER A 358 8.54 5.61 -22.57
C SER A 358 10.02 5.95 -22.42
N ALA A 359 10.55 6.85 -23.23
CA ALA A 359 11.93 7.31 -23.12
C ALA A 359 12.16 8.09 -21.81
N ARG A 360 11.23 8.97 -21.43
CA ARG A 360 11.31 9.72 -20.16
C ARG A 360 11.17 8.84 -18.92
N LEU A 361 10.24 7.88 -18.95
CA LEU A 361 10.13 6.87 -17.89
C LEU A 361 11.46 6.10 -17.76
N SER A 362 12.05 5.69 -18.89
CA SER A 362 13.33 4.97 -18.91
C SER A 362 14.47 5.81 -18.34
N GLU A 363 14.64 7.05 -18.79
CA GLU A 363 15.63 7.98 -18.25
C GLU A 363 15.50 8.17 -16.73
N PHE A 364 14.28 8.20 -16.21
CA PHE A 364 14.02 8.32 -14.78
C PHE A 364 14.38 7.06 -14.01
N TYR A 365 13.86 5.89 -14.40
CA TYR A 365 14.13 4.64 -13.69
C TYR A 365 15.57 4.18 -13.83
N GLU A 366 16.24 4.48 -14.95
CA GLU A 366 17.67 4.20 -15.12
C GLU A 366 18.57 5.02 -14.18
N ARG A 367 18.09 6.12 -13.57
CA ARG A 367 18.86 6.83 -12.53
C ARG A 367 18.92 6.06 -11.22
N ALA A 368 17.99 5.13 -11.00
CA ALA A 368 18.05 4.18 -9.91
C ALA A 368 19.25 3.24 -10.10
N GLY A 369 19.75 2.68 -8.99
CA GLY A 369 20.89 1.78 -9.04
C GLY A 369 21.77 1.85 -7.80
N ARG A 370 22.51 0.78 -7.57
CA ARG A 370 23.65 0.77 -6.66
C ARG A 370 24.88 1.25 -7.42
N ALA A 371 25.65 2.15 -6.83
CA ALA A 371 26.81 2.72 -7.50
C ALA A 371 27.93 3.02 -6.52
N LYS A 372 29.16 2.94 -7.03
CA LYS A 372 30.33 3.50 -6.37
C LYS A 372 30.38 4.99 -6.69
N THR A 373 30.34 5.81 -5.66
CA THR A 373 30.29 7.28 -5.77
C THR A 373 31.66 7.84 -6.18
N LEU A 374 31.70 9.11 -6.55
CA LEU A 374 32.97 9.81 -6.83
C LEU A 374 33.86 9.92 -5.59
N SER A 375 33.28 9.92 -4.39
CA SER A 375 34.01 9.89 -3.11
C SER A 375 34.56 8.50 -2.77
N GLY A 376 34.27 7.47 -3.58
CA GLY A 376 34.73 6.10 -3.38
C GLY A 376 33.86 5.28 -2.42
N LEU A 377 32.79 5.87 -1.88
CA LEU A 377 31.78 5.21 -1.07
C LEU A 377 30.82 4.41 -1.96
N GLU A 378 30.02 3.53 -1.35
CA GLU A 378 28.92 2.84 -2.03
C GLU A 378 27.60 3.40 -1.55
N GLY A 379 26.72 3.73 -2.49
CA GLY A 379 25.36 4.18 -2.20
C GLY A 379 24.37 3.54 -3.16
N SER A 380 23.08 3.64 -2.85
CA SER A 380 22.04 3.12 -3.73
C SER A 380 20.80 4.01 -3.76
N VAL A 381 20.10 4.03 -4.88
CA VAL A 381 18.77 4.63 -5.00
C VAL A 381 17.80 3.56 -5.46
N SER A 382 16.94 3.11 -4.55
CA SER A 382 15.82 2.21 -4.85
C SER A 382 14.58 3.03 -5.17
N VAL A 383 13.92 2.76 -6.28
CA VAL A 383 12.72 3.50 -6.71
C VAL A 383 11.50 2.60 -6.66
N VAL A 384 10.43 3.09 -6.03
CA VAL A 384 9.10 2.48 -6.02
C VAL A 384 8.12 3.47 -6.62
N GLY A 385 7.57 3.17 -7.80
CA GLY A 385 6.58 4.01 -8.47
C GLY A 385 5.16 3.48 -8.30
N ALA A 386 4.25 4.31 -7.81
CA ALA A 386 2.82 4.03 -7.83
C ALA A 386 2.28 4.32 -9.23
N VAL A 387 1.69 3.31 -9.86
CA VAL A 387 1.03 3.44 -11.15
C VAL A 387 -0.47 3.31 -10.90
N SER A 388 -1.25 4.28 -11.34
CA SER A 388 -2.67 4.34 -11.05
C SER A 388 -3.47 4.27 -12.35
N PRO A 389 -3.58 3.06 -12.95
CA PRO A 389 -4.23 2.92 -14.24
C PRO A 389 -5.71 3.26 -14.19
N SER A 390 -6.20 3.86 -15.27
CA SER A 390 -7.62 4.17 -15.41
C SER A 390 -8.42 2.87 -15.45
N GLY A 391 -9.36 2.68 -14.51
CA GLY A 391 -10.19 1.47 -14.44
C GLY A 391 -9.45 0.17 -14.07
N GLY A 392 -8.17 0.23 -13.67
CA GLY A 392 -7.38 -0.96 -13.37
C GLY A 392 -6.83 -1.69 -14.61
N ASP A 393 -6.86 -1.05 -15.78
CA ASP A 393 -6.33 -1.64 -17.01
C ASP A 393 -4.80 -1.55 -17.07
N PHE A 394 -4.11 -2.69 -16.97
CA PHE A 394 -2.66 -2.74 -17.05
C PHE A 394 -2.12 -2.58 -18.48
N SER A 395 -2.97 -2.57 -19.50
CA SER A 395 -2.57 -2.38 -20.89
C SER A 395 -2.31 -0.91 -21.26
N GLU A 396 -2.66 0.04 -20.40
CA GLU A 396 -2.43 1.47 -20.66
C GLU A 396 -0.94 1.79 -20.89
N PRO A 397 -0.60 2.83 -21.69
CA PRO A 397 0.77 3.15 -22.07
C PRO A 397 1.71 3.43 -20.88
N VAL A 398 1.21 4.02 -19.79
CA VAL A 398 2.04 4.32 -18.60
C VAL A 398 2.44 3.04 -17.89
N THR A 399 1.49 2.13 -17.68
CA THR A 399 1.74 0.84 -17.03
C THR A 399 2.66 -0.01 -17.90
N GLN A 400 2.38 -0.13 -19.20
CA GLN A 400 3.24 -0.87 -20.13
C GLN A 400 4.65 -0.27 -20.25
N GLY A 401 4.75 1.05 -20.35
CA GLY A 401 6.03 1.77 -20.39
C GLY A 401 6.85 1.51 -19.13
N THR A 402 6.22 1.57 -17.97
CA THR A 402 6.86 1.28 -16.67
C THR A 402 7.29 -0.17 -16.56
N LEU A 403 6.41 -1.12 -16.89
CA LEU A 403 6.66 -2.57 -16.85
C LEU A 403 7.84 -3.03 -17.70
N ARG A 404 8.13 -2.35 -18.82
CA ARG A 404 9.28 -2.65 -19.66
C ARG A 404 10.63 -2.33 -19.01
N ILE A 405 10.64 -1.47 -17.98
CA ILE A 405 11.86 -0.94 -17.37
C ILE A 405 12.03 -1.47 -15.95
N VAL A 406 10.95 -1.50 -15.16
CA VAL A 406 11.02 -1.97 -13.77
C VAL A 406 11.26 -3.47 -13.72
N LYS A 407 12.05 -3.90 -12.75
CA LYS A 407 12.37 -5.32 -12.56
C LYS A 407 11.45 -6.02 -11.57
N VAL A 408 10.62 -5.26 -10.86
CA VAL A 408 9.69 -5.76 -9.85
C VAL A 408 8.32 -5.15 -10.10
N PHE A 409 7.32 -6.00 -9.98
CA PHE A 409 5.93 -5.65 -10.17
C PHE A 409 5.09 -6.20 -9.03
N TRP A 410 4.45 -5.32 -8.26
CA TRP A 410 3.58 -5.68 -7.14
C TRP A 410 2.14 -5.36 -7.50
N ALA A 411 1.47 -6.29 -8.18
CA ALA A 411 0.09 -6.14 -8.62
C ALA A 411 -0.87 -6.10 -7.43
N LEU A 412 -1.54 -4.96 -7.20
CA LEU A 412 -2.59 -4.88 -6.20
C LEU A 412 -3.91 -5.42 -6.76
N ASP A 413 -4.60 -6.24 -5.97
CA ASP A 413 -5.83 -6.93 -6.36
C ASP A 413 -7.02 -6.52 -5.49
N THR A 414 -8.07 -6.08 -6.16
CA THR A 414 -9.33 -5.66 -5.54
C THR A 414 -10.09 -6.83 -4.91
N ALA A 415 -9.98 -8.05 -5.45
CA ALA A 415 -10.62 -9.24 -4.91
C ALA A 415 -9.97 -9.68 -3.59
N LEU A 416 -8.63 -9.62 -3.50
CA LEU A 416 -7.91 -9.88 -2.25
C LEU A 416 -8.27 -8.85 -1.19
N ARG A 417 -8.32 -7.56 -1.57
CA ARG A 417 -8.77 -6.48 -0.69
C ARG A 417 -10.20 -6.70 -0.19
N ALA A 418 -11.12 -7.12 -1.07
CA ALA A 418 -12.52 -7.40 -0.71
C ALA A 418 -12.63 -8.56 0.30
N ARG A 419 -11.71 -9.54 0.23
CA ARG A 419 -11.57 -10.64 1.19
C ARG A 419 -10.77 -10.26 2.46
N ARG A 420 -10.44 -8.98 2.66
CA ARG A 420 -9.65 -8.47 3.79
C ARG A 420 -8.24 -9.08 3.88
N HIS A 421 -7.70 -9.52 2.75
CA HIS A 421 -6.33 -9.98 2.67
C HIS A 421 -5.43 -8.76 2.43
N PHE A 422 -4.62 -8.43 3.44
CA PHE A 422 -3.67 -7.31 3.38
C PHE A 422 -2.25 -7.80 3.71
N PRO A 423 -1.21 -7.30 3.01
CA PRO A 423 -1.25 -6.47 1.81
C PRO A 423 -1.98 -7.16 0.64
N ALA A 424 -2.76 -6.41 -0.14
CA ALA A 424 -3.61 -6.97 -1.19
C ALA A 424 -2.83 -7.24 -2.49
N ILE A 425 -1.73 -7.97 -2.39
CA ILE A 425 -0.80 -8.23 -3.51
C ILE A 425 -1.15 -9.59 -4.12
N ASN A 426 -1.42 -9.59 -5.42
CA ASN A 426 -1.67 -10.83 -6.16
C ASN A 426 -0.35 -11.57 -6.39
N TRP A 427 -0.19 -12.72 -5.73
CA TRP A 427 1.03 -13.52 -5.79
C TRP A 427 1.22 -14.31 -7.10
N LEU A 428 0.20 -14.39 -7.96
CA LEU A 428 0.32 -15.07 -9.26
C LEU A 428 0.70 -14.08 -10.37
N GLN A 429 0.25 -12.83 -10.27
CA GLN A 429 0.54 -11.77 -11.24
C GLN A 429 1.80 -10.97 -10.90
N SER A 430 2.12 -10.84 -9.61
CA SER A 430 3.33 -10.13 -9.16
C SER A 430 4.59 -10.92 -9.50
N TYR A 431 5.69 -10.21 -9.73
CA TYR A 431 6.98 -10.84 -10.02
C TYR A 431 8.16 -9.99 -9.54
N SER A 432 9.31 -10.63 -9.37
CA SER A 432 10.60 -9.97 -9.15
C SER A 432 11.70 -10.67 -9.95
N LEU A 433 12.37 -9.91 -10.81
CA LEU A 433 13.54 -10.36 -11.56
C LEU A 433 14.83 -10.30 -10.72
N TYR A 434 14.80 -9.74 -9.50
CA TYR A 434 15.96 -9.73 -8.61
C TYR A 434 16.15 -11.04 -7.84
N THR A 435 15.14 -11.91 -7.83
CA THR A 435 15.12 -13.16 -7.06
C THR A 435 16.44 -13.94 -7.18
N GLN A 436 16.85 -14.28 -8.40
CA GLN A 436 18.06 -15.10 -8.65
C GLN A 436 19.34 -14.42 -8.18
N ILE A 437 19.44 -13.09 -8.38
CA ILE A 437 20.61 -12.30 -7.98
C ILE A 437 20.73 -12.20 -6.45
N LEU A 438 19.59 -12.16 -5.76
CA LEU A 438 19.52 -12.03 -4.30
C LEU A 438 19.64 -13.36 -3.55
N GLU A 439 19.52 -14.51 -4.23
CA GLU A 439 19.61 -15.83 -3.59
C GLU A 439 20.90 -16.00 -2.78
N ASP A 440 22.04 -15.60 -3.36
CA ASP A 440 23.35 -15.72 -2.70
C ASP A 440 23.41 -14.92 -1.39
N TRP A 441 22.75 -13.76 -1.37
CA TRP A 441 22.67 -12.94 -0.17
C TRP A 441 21.81 -13.63 0.89
N PHE A 442 20.62 -14.12 0.52
CA PHE A 442 19.71 -14.79 1.46
C PHE A 442 20.30 -16.10 2.01
N ARG A 443 21.03 -16.87 1.19
CA ARG A 443 21.73 -18.09 1.63
C ARG A 443 22.77 -17.78 2.71
N LYS A 444 23.53 -16.70 2.55
CA LYS A 444 24.61 -16.32 3.47
C LYS A 444 24.11 -15.62 4.73
N ASN A 445 23.10 -14.76 4.62
CA ASN A 445 22.69 -13.87 5.72
C ASN A 445 21.45 -14.38 6.48
N VAL A 446 20.62 -15.24 5.89
CA VAL A 446 19.40 -15.75 6.54
C VAL A 446 19.50 -17.25 6.75
N ASN A 447 19.47 -18.03 5.66
CA ASN A 447 19.61 -19.48 5.72
C ASN A 447 19.81 -20.06 4.31
N GLU A 448 20.60 -21.13 4.20
CA GLU A 448 20.85 -21.84 2.93
C GLU A 448 19.56 -22.38 2.28
N GLU A 449 18.55 -22.75 3.07
CA GLU A 449 17.28 -23.29 2.56
C GLU A 449 16.30 -22.22 2.05
N TRP A 450 16.59 -20.93 2.21
CA TRP A 450 15.68 -19.85 1.84
C TRP A 450 15.14 -19.95 0.39
N PRO A 451 15.99 -20.11 -0.64
CA PRO A 451 15.50 -20.22 -2.02
C PRO A 451 14.62 -21.45 -2.23
N ARG A 452 14.97 -22.57 -1.59
CA ARG A 452 14.22 -23.83 -1.68
C ARG A 452 12.82 -23.69 -1.09
N LEU A 453 12.71 -23.07 0.09
CA LEU A 453 11.41 -22.79 0.71
C LEU A 453 10.59 -21.82 -0.13
N ARG A 454 11.20 -20.77 -0.67
CA ARG A 454 10.52 -19.82 -1.56
C ARG A 454 9.94 -20.51 -2.80
N SER A 455 10.74 -21.33 -3.49
CA SER A 455 10.29 -22.09 -4.66
C SER A 455 9.16 -23.06 -4.32
N TRP A 456 9.24 -23.71 -3.15
CA TRP A 456 8.16 -24.58 -2.66
C TRP A 456 6.87 -23.78 -2.41
N THR A 457 6.95 -22.66 -1.69
CA THR A 457 5.79 -21.78 -1.41
C THR A 457 5.12 -21.31 -2.69
N GLN A 458 5.91 -20.86 -3.67
CA GLN A 458 5.38 -20.39 -4.95
C GLN A 458 4.71 -21.52 -5.75
N ARG A 459 5.28 -22.73 -5.73
CA ARG A 459 4.67 -23.91 -6.34
C ARG A 459 3.36 -24.29 -5.67
N THR A 460 3.31 -24.31 -4.34
CA THR A 460 2.09 -24.63 -3.58
C THR A 460 0.96 -23.63 -3.85
N LEU A 461 1.27 -22.33 -3.97
CA LEU A 461 0.27 -21.32 -4.34
C LEU A 461 -0.20 -21.44 -5.80
N GLN A 462 0.64 -21.92 -6.70
CA GLN A 462 0.25 -22.19 -8.09
C GLN A 462 -0.63 -23.44 -8.19
N GLU A 463 -0.25 -24.53 -7.50
CA GLU A 463 -1.07 -25.74 -7.38
C GLU A 463 -2.43 -25.44 -6.74
N GLU A 464 -2.50 -24.54 -5.74
CA GLU A 464 -3.78 -24.08 -5.18
C GLU A 464 -4.67 -23.44 -6.23
N ALA A 465 -4.13 -22.59 -7.11
CA ALA A 465 -4.91 -21.93 -8.14
C ALA A 465 -5.50 -22.92 -9.16
N GLU A 466 -4.71 -23.92 -9.57
CA GLU A 466 -5.15 -24.99 -10.46
C GLU A 466 -6.23 -25.86 -9.79
N LEU A 467 -6.04 -26.21 -8.52
CA LEU A 467 -7.01 -26.99 -7.75
C LEU A 467 -8.31 -26.20 -7.49
N GLU A 468 -8.24 -24.89 -7.23
CA GLU A 468 -9.44 -24.06 -7.04
C GLU A 468 -10.37 -24.09 -8.26
N GLU A 469 -9.84 -24.17 -9.48
CA GLU A 469 -10.66 -24.30 -10.69
C GLU A 469 -11.44 -25.61 -10.71
N ILE A 470 -10.79 -26.71 -10.33
CA ILE A 470 -11.41 -28.03 -10.21
C ILE A 470 -12.46 -28.02 -9.09
N VAL A 471 -12.12 -27.46 -7.92
CA VAL A 471 -13.03 -27.34 -6.78
C VAL A 471 -14.31 -26.58 -7.15
N ARG A 472 -14.22 -25.54 -7.99
CA ARG A 472 -15.40 -24.80 -8.47
C ARG A 472 -16.34 -25.66 -9.33
N LEU A 473 -15.82 -26.69 -9.99
CA LEU A 473 -16.59 -27.60 -10.85
C LEU A 473 -17.19 -28.79 -10.10
N VAL A 474 -16.40 -29.45 -9.25
CA VAL A 474 -16.78 -30.74 -8.63
C VAL A 474 -16.91 -30.70 -7.10
N GLY A 475 -16.51 -29.59 -6.45
CA GLY A 475 -16.47 -29.45 -4.99
C GLY A 475 -15.17 -29.97 -4.37
N ALA A 476 -14.85 -29.48 -3.16
CA ALA A 476 -13.59 -29.81 -2.49
C ALA A 476 -13.51 -31.26 -2.00
N ASP A 477 -14.66 -31.87 -1.66
CA ASP A 477 -14.73 -33.25 -1.16
C ASP A 477 -14.40 -34.30 -2.24
N ALA A 478 -14.46 -33.92 -3.53
CA ALA A 478 -14.15 -34.80 -4.65
C ALA A 478 -12.64 -34.96 -4.92
N LEU A 479 -11.80 -34.12 -4.29
CA LEU A 479 -10.35 -34.17 -4.50
C LEU A 479 -9.70 -35.31 -3.69
N PRO A 480 -8.61 -35.92 -4.19
CA PRO A 480 -7.77 -36.83 -3.43
C PRO A 480 -7.28 -36.20 -2.11
N PRO A 481 -7.10 -36.98 -1.03
CA PRO A 481 -6.64 -36.47 0.27
C PRO A 481 -5.34 -35.64 0.20
N ASP A 482 -4.38 -36.04 -0.64
CA ASP A 482 -3.14 -35.29 -0.84
C ASP A 482 -3.38 -33.87 -1.38
N GLN A 483 -4.32 -33.72 -2.32
CA GLN A 483 -4.66 -32.42 -2.91
C GLN A 483 -5.48 -31.55 -1.95
N GLN A 484 -6.34 -32.17 -1.14
CA GLN A 484 -7.02 -31.46 -0.05
C GLN A 484 -6.01 -30.91 0.96
N LEU A 485 -4.97 -31.68 1.30
CA LEU A 485 -3.89 -31.20 2.17
C LEU A 485 -3.13 -30.03 1.52
N THR A 486 -2.84 -30.09 0.22
CA THR A 486 -2.21 -28.97 -0.51
C THR A 486 -3.03 -27.69 -0.39
N LEU A 487 -4.36 -27.75 -0.55
CA LEU A 487 -5.24 -26.59 -0.37
C LEU A 487 -5.18 -26.03 1.06
N GLU A 488 -5.15 -26.88 2.08
CA GLU A 488 -5.03 -26.44 3.47
C GLU A 488 -3.67 -25.81 3.77
N VAL A 489 -2.58 -26.37 3.24
CA VAL A 489 -1.24 -25.79 3.38
C VAL A 489 -1.16 -24.44 2.65
N ALA A 490 -1.73 -24.33 1.45
CA ALA A 490 -1.79 -23.07 0.72
C ALA A 490 -2.60 -22.01 1.48
N ARG A 491 -3.72 -22.40 2.10
CA ARG A 491 -4.49 -21.55 2.99
C ARG A 491 -3.66 -21.05 4.18
N MET A 492 -2.85 -21.93 4.81
CA MET A 492 -1.93 -21.52 5.88
C MET A 492 -0.89 -20.52 5.38
N ILE A 493 -0.33 -20.72 4.19
CA ILE A 493 0.58 -19.74 3.57
C ILE A 493 -0.13 -18.40 3.41
N ARG A 494 -1.37 -18.36 2.91
CA ARG A 494 -2.13 -17.11 2.73
C ARG A 494 -2.44 -16.41 4.05
N GLU A 495 -3.01 -17.12 5.02
CA GLU A 495 -3.54 -16.51 6.26
C GLU A 495 -2.45 -16.28 7.31
N ILE A 496 -1.46 -17.16 7.43
CA ILE A 496 -0.41 -17.08 8.44
C ILE A 496 0.78 -16.28 7.90
N PHE A 497 1.22 -16.54 6.67
CA PHE A 497 2.43 -15.94 6.12
C PHE A 497 2.18 -14.68 5.28
N LEU A 498 1.34 -14.73 4.25
CA LEU A 498 1.15 -13.58 3.33
C LEU A 498 0.37 -12.43 3.96
N GLN A 499 -0.67 -12.73 4.74
CA GLN A 499 -1.41 -11.71 5.47
C GLN A 499 -0.55 -11.09 6.57
N GLN A 500 -0.39 -9.77 6.50
CA GLN A 500 0.34 -8.97 7.46
C GLN A 500 -0.46 -7.71 7.84
N ASN A 501 -0.67 -7.53 9.14
CA ASN A 501 -1.43 -6.40 9.65
C ASN A 501 -0.52 -5.20 9.93
N ALA A 502 -0.61 -4.20 9.05
CA ALA A 502 0.10 -2.93 9.13
C ALA A 502 -0.15 -2.11 10.41
N TYR A 503 -1.26 -2.34 11.11
CA TYR A 503 -1.65 -1.59 12.31
C TYR A 503 -1.37 -2.34 13.62
N HIS A 504 -0.98 -3.62 13.54
CA HIS A 504 -0.64 -4.38 14.74
C HIS A 504 0.78 -4.03 15.21
N ALA A 505 0.97 -3.82 16.51
CA ALA A 505 2.25 -3.39 17.07
C ALA A 505 3.42 -4.36 16.75
N VAL A 506 3.15 -5.66 16.67
CA VAL A 506 4.16 -6.70 16.38
C VAL A 506 4.18 -7.13 14.92
N ASP A 507 3.02 -7.23 14.26
CA ASP A 507 2.93 -7.84 12.92
C ASP A 507 3.22 -6.80 11.81
N THR A 508 3.25 -5.52 12.15
CA THR A 508 3.59 -4.43 11.21
C THR A 508 4.97 -4.59 10.57
N PHE A 509 5.92 -5.27 11.23
CA PHE A 509 7.28 -5.50 10.74
C PHE A 509 7.76 -6.92 11.02
N CYS A 510 8.26 -7.60 10.00
CA CYS A 510 8.81 -8.95 10.12
C CYS A 510 10.21 -9.02 9.49
N PRO A 511 11.30 -9.16 10.27
CA PRO A 511 12.65 -9.29 9.73
C PRO A 511 12.85 -10.64 9.02
N PRO A 512 13.73 -10.74 8.01
CA PRO A 512 13.92 -11.94 7.19
C PRO A 512 14.12 -13.24 7.99
N GLU A 513 14.86 -13.21 9.09
CA GLU A 513 15.07 -14.38 9.96
C GLU A 513 13.76 -14.93 10.54
N ARG A 514 12.83 -14.06 10.96
CA ARG A 514 11.51 -14.47 11.45
C ARG A 514 10.64 -15.00 10.30
N GLN A 515 10.75 -14.41 9.11
CA GLN A 515 10.06 -14.90 7.92
C GLN A 515 10.49 -16.35 7.61
N PHE A 516 11.80 -16.63 7.64
CA PHE A 516 12.35 -17.96 7.43
C PHE A 516 11.79 -18.98 8.43
N LYS A 517 11.81 -18.64 9.73
CA LYS A 517 11.30 -19.51 10.79
C LYS A 517 9.81 -19.82 10.62
N LEU A 518 9.00 -18.81 10.27
CA LEU A 518 7.56 -18.96 10.07
C LEU A 518 7.24 -19.86 8.87
N ILE A 519 7.87 -19.64 7.71
CA ILE A 519 7.62 -20.46 6.53
C ILE A 519 8.17 -21.89 6.70
N SER A 520 9.29 -22.05 7.43
CA SER A 520 9.84 -23.37 7.79
C SER A 520 8.89 -24.16 8.68
N ALA A 521 8.20 -23.50 9.61
CA ALA A 521 7.19 -24.16 10.44
C ALA A 521 5.99 -24.66 9.63
N ILE A 522 5.51 -23.85 8.67
CA ILE A 522 4.45 -24.25 7.73
C ILE A 522 4.93 -25.40 6.83
N LYS A 523 6.18 -25.36 6.37
CA LYS A 523 6.79 -26.45 5.60
C LYS A 523 6.85 -27.75 6.40
N LYS A 524 7.28 -27.69 7.66
CA LYS A 524 7.33 -28.85 8.56
C LYS A 524 5.94 -29.44 8.79
N TYR A 525 4.92 -28.59 8.99
CA TYR A 525 3.52 -29.03 9.04
C TYR A 525 3.10 -29.76 7.76
N SER A 526 3.46 -29.22 6.59
CA SER A 526 3.17 -29.86 5.30
C SER A 526 3.85 -31.23 5.15
N ASP A 527 5.11 -31.37 5.56
CA ASP A 527 5.83 -32.66 5.49
C ASP A 527 5.24 -33.72 6.42
N LEU A 528 4.91 -33.34 7.66
CA LEU A 528 4.26 -34.24 8.61
C LEU A 528 2.83 -34.58 8.18
N GLY A 529 2.09 -33.62 7.63
CA GLY A 529 0.77 -33.83 7.05
C GLY A 529 0.81 -34.83 5.90
N GLN A 530 1.77 -34.72 4.98
CA GLN A 530 1.92 -35.66 3.87
C GLN A 530 2.25 -37.08 4.35
N LYS A 531 3.03 -37.22 5.43
CA LYS A 531 3.28 -38.53 6.06
C LYS A 531 2.00 -39.09 6.69
N ALA A 532 1.22 -38.27 7.38
CA ALA A 532 -0.03 -38.66 8.01
C ALA A 532 -1.07 -39.13 6.97
N VAL A 533 -1.24 -38.37 5.88
CA VAL A 533 -2.18 -38.73 4.81
C VAL A 533 -1.78 -40.05 4.13
N LYS A 534 -0.48 -40.33 3.96
CA LYS A 534 0.02 -41.63 3.47
C LYS A 534 -0.25 -42.80 4.41
N LEU A 535 -0.51 -42.54 5.69
CA LEU A 535 -0.92 -43.52 6.70
C LEU A 535 -2.44 -43.62 6.82
N ASP A 536 -3.18 -43.14 5.80
CA ASP A 536 -4.65 -43.10 5.74
C ASP A 536 -5.31 -42.29 6.88
N VAL A 537 -4.59 -41.33 7.48
CA VAL A 537 -5.19 -40.38 8.42
C VAL A 537 -6.07 -39.38 7.66
N PRO A 538 -7.34 -39.18 8.05
CA PRO A 538 -8.22 -38.23 7.40
C PRO A 538 -7.66 -36.79 7.42
N THR A 539 -7.74 -36.10 6.29
CA THR A 539 -7.30 -34.70 6.12
C THR A 539 -8.00 -33.74 7.10
N LYS A 540 -9.26 -34.02 7.45
CA LYS A 540 -10.03 -33.25 8.44
C LYS A 540 -9.40 -33.29 9.83
N ASP A 541 -8.85 -34.43 10.22
CA ASP A 541 -8.22 -34.58 11.54
C ASP A 541 -6.91 -33.79 11.59
N VAL A 542 -6.12 -33.83 10.51
CA VAL A 542 -4.91 -33.02 10.35
C VAL A 542 -5.24 -31.51 10.38
N ALA A 543 -6.27 -31.07 9.67
CA ALA A 543 -6.69 -29.66 9.65
C ALA A 543 -7.22 -29.15 11.00
N SER A 544 -7.72 -30.05 11.86
CA SER A 544 -8.27 -29.73 13.18
C SER A 544 -7.23 -29.61 14.30
N LEU A 545 -5.95 -29.85 13.99
CA LEU A 545 -4.85 -29.81 14.96
C LEU A 545 -4.72 -28.42 15.62
N LYS A 546 -4.47 -28.43 16.94
CA LYS A 546 -4.32 -27.18 17.71
C LYS A 546 -3.04 -26.44 17.35
N SER A 547 -1.98 -27.15 16.97
CA SER A 547 -0.74 -26.56 16.46
C SER A 547 -0.97 -25.59 15.30
N ARG A 548 -1.96 -25.84 14.42
CA ARG A 548 -2.33 -24.92 13.33
C ARG A 548 -2.88 -23.59 13.86
N GLU A 549 -3.75 -23.64 14.87
CA GLU A 549 -4.31 -22.45 15.49
C GLU A 549 -3.24 -21.64 16.21
N LEU A 550 -2.33 -22.31 16.92
CA LEU A 550 -1.19 -21.69 17.57
C LEU A 550 -0.27 -20.99 16.57
N LEU A 551 0.07 -21.64 15.44
CA LEU A 551 0.87 -21.02 14.38
C LEU A 551 0.25 -19.73 13.83
N THR A 552 -1.08 -19.64 13.79
CA THR A 552 -1.78 -18.42 13.36
C THR A 552 -1.56 -17.26 14.33
N ARG A 553 -1.36 -17.53 15.62
CA ARG A 553 -1.17 -16.53 16.67
C ARG A 553 0.28 -16.08 16.81
N VAL A 554 1.25 -16.96 16.53
CA VAL A 554 2.70 -16.70 16.69
C VAL A 554 3.14 -15.38 16.05
N LYS A 555 2.58 -14.98 14.90
CA LYS A 555 2.96 -13.72 14.23
C LYS A 555 2.59 -12.44 15.00
N TYR A 556 1.69 -12.53 15.97
CA TYR A 556 1.26 -11.41 16.81
C TYR A 556 2.02 -11.34 18.15
N GLU A 557 2.79 -12.36 18.50
CA GLU A 557 3.46 -12.48 19.80
C GLU A 557 4.82 -11.78 19.83
N SER A 558 5.10 -11.05 20.91
CA SER A 558 6.38 -10.36 21.11
C SER A 558 7.54 -11.34 21.34
N GLU A 559 7.31 -12.41 22.10
CA GLU A 559 8.24 -13.53 22.34
C GLU A 559 8.18 -14.59 21.22
N PHE A 560 8.27 -14.15 19.96
CA PHE A 560 8.12 -14.98 18.76
C PHE A 560 8.87 -16.32 18.82
N ASP A 561 10.15 -16.32 19.18
CA ASP A 561 11.00 -17.52 19.12
C ASP A 561 10.57 -18.60 20.13
N LYS A 562 10.14 -18.18 21.32
CA LYS A 562 9.70 -19.09 22.38
C LYS A 562 8.34 -19.70 22.04
N GLU A 563 7.39 -18.87 21.61
CA GLU A 563 6.06 -19.33 21.21
C GLU A 563 6.11 -20.24 19.97
N LEU A 564 6.99 -19.93 19.02
CA LEU A 564 7.23 -20.80 17.88
C LEU A 564 7.80 -22.16 18.31
N THR A 565 8.78 -22.18 19.21
CA THR A 565 9.39 -23.42 19.71
C THR A 565 8.37 -24.28 20.47
N ASN A 566 7.54 -23.66 21.30
CA ASN A 566 6.44 -24.35 22.00
C ASN A 566 5.46 -24.96 20.98
N THR A 567 5.06 -24.18 19.98
CA THR A 567 4.15 -24.61 18.93
C THR A 567 4.73 -25.76 18.11
N LEU A 568 6.02 -25.71 17.76
CA LEU A 568 6.70 -26.78 17.03
C LEU A 568 6.81 -28.07 17.84
N THR A 569 7.04 -27.96 19.15
CA THR A 569 7.10 -29.12 20.05
C THR A 569 5.72 -29.78 20.18
N GLN A 570 4.68 -28.98 20.38
CA GLN A 570 3.30 -29.47 20.41
C GLN A 570 2.89 -30.09 19.07
N MET A 571 3.30 -29.50 17.95
CA MET A 571 3.06 -30.06 16.62
C MET A 571 3.70 -31.46 16.49
N ASP A 572 4.93 -31.64 16.93
CA ASP A 572 5.59 -32.95 16.90
C ASP A 572 4.87 -33.99 17.78
N GLU A 573 4.35 -33.60 18.94
CA GLU A 573 3.56 -34.48 19.81
C GLU A 573 2.19 -34.85 19.20
N GLU A 574 1.52 -33.89 18.54
CA GLU A 574 0.25 -34.09 17.88
C GLU A 574 0.38 -35.06 16.68
N PHE A 575 1.39 -34.85 15.84
CA PHE A 575 1.66 -35.76 14.71
C PHE A 575 2.17 -37.14 15.18
N LYS A 576 2.89 -37.23 16.31
CA LYS A 576 3.21 -38.52 16.97
C LYS A 576 1.97 -39.30 17.35
N LYS A 577 0.96 -38.64 17.93
CA LYS A 577 -0.31 -39.28 18.32
C LYS A 577 -1.10 -39.79 17.11
N LEU A 578 -0.95 -39.15 15.96
CA LEU A 578 -1.51 -39.58 14.68
C LEU A 578 -0.66 -40.64 13.95
N GLY A 579 0.47 -41.04 14.52
CA GLY A 579 1.37 -42.07 13.94
C GLY A 579 2.32 -41.57 12.86
N ALA A 580 2.45 -40.25 12.66
CA ALA A 580 3.09 -39.63 11.49
C ALA A 580 4.56 -39.20 11.67
N THR A 581 5.27 -39.70 12.70
CA THR A 581 6.69 -39.38 12.96
C THR A 581 7.64 -40.54 12.79
#